data_AF-A0A9P3BKQ4-F1
#
_entry.id   AF-A0A9P3BKQ4-F1
#
_cell.length_a   1.000
_cell.length_b   1.000
_cell.length_c   1.000
_cell.angle_alpha   90.00
_cell.angle_beta   90.00
_cell.angle_gamma   90.00
#
_symmetry.space_group_name_H-M   'P 1'
#
loop_
_entity.id
_entity.type
_entity.pdbx_description
1 polymer ?
#
loop_
_entity_poly.entity_id
_entity_poly.type
_entity_poly.pdbx_seq_one_letter_code
_entity_poly.pdbx_strand_id
1 'polypeptide(L)'
;MNHGKTRRLAVELAGNTWDDEIVPFREALINVEKHWQEIGIQGNCPYHFMEEELKGHAADAEGWNEVQDFFDSIEGLVKRDGWTHPETFDAAFDFFSNSGNQVSRA
;
A
#
# COMPACT_ATOMS: atom_id res chain seq x y z
N MET A 1 14.79 -10.63 5.15
CA MET A 1 13.80 -10.32 4.10
C MET A 1 14.21 -9.00 3.42
N ASN A 2 13.76 -8.71 2.20
CA ASN A 2 14.02 -7.40 1.57
C ASN A 2 13.00 -6.38 2.11
N HIS A 3 13.42 -5.43 2.95
CA HIS A 3 12.56 -4.37 3.49
C HIS A 3 12.54 -3.09 2.63
N GLY A 4 12.79 -3.23 1.32
CA GLY A 4 12.73 -2.12 0.37
C GLY A 4 11.34 -1.47 0.33
N LYS A 5 10.27 -2.29 0.32
CA LYS A 5 8.89 -1.80 0.38
C LYS A 5 8.61 -1.04 1.67
N THR A 6 8.97 -1.58 2.82
CA THR A 6 8.78 -0.95 4.14
C THR A 6 9.38 0.46 4.20
N ARG A 7 10.59 0.65 3.63
CA ARG A 7 11.24 1.96 3.57
C ARG A 7 10.60 2.92 2.56
N ARG A 8 10.18 2.40 1.40
CA ARG A 8 9.62 3.21 0.30
C ARG A 8 8.20 3.69 0.60
N LEU A 9 7.32 2.79 1.04
CA LEU A 9 5.87 3.06 1.14
C LEU A 9 5.55 4.18 2.13
N ALA A 10 6.25 4.24 3.26
CA ALA A 10 6.05 5.32 4.24
C ALA A 10 6.38 6.71 3.66
N VAL A 11 7.32 6.80 2.71
CA VAL A 11 7.65 8.07 2.04
C VAL A 11 6.65 8.37 0.93
N GLU A 12 6.28 7.36 0.15
CA GLU A 12 5.38 7.49 -1.00
C GLU A 12 3.97 7.92 -0.58
N LEU A 13 3.41 7.29 0.45
CA LEU A 13 2.03 7.51 0.89
C LEU A 13 1.86 8.78 1.73
N ALA A 14 2.95 9.38 2.22
CA ALA A 14 2.90 10.60 3.04
C ALA A 14 2.37 11.83 2.27
N GLY A 15 2.45 11.83 0.93
CA GLY A 15 2.05 12.97 0.10
C GLY A 15 0.54 13.08 -0.13
N ASN A 16 -0.21 12.00 0.11
CA ASN A 16 -1.59 11.83 -0.36
C ASN A 16 -2.55 11.42 0.76
N THR A 17 -2.19 11.65 2.02
CA THR A 17 -2.99 11.24 3.20
C THR A 17 -4.39 11.87 3.27
N TRP A 18 -4.73 12.77 2.36
CA TRP A 18 -6.00 13.49 2.28
C TRP A 18 -6.99 12.89 1.26
N ASP A 19 -6.56 11.94 0.43
CA ASP A 19 -7.39 11.29 -0.60
C ASP A 19 -7.40 9.76 -0.37
N ASP A 20 -8.09 9.34 0.70
CA ASP A 20 -8.25 7.93 1.09
C ASP A 20 -6.94 7.13 1.38
N GLU A 21 -5.75 7.71 1.17
CA GLU A 21 -4.46 7.04 1.45
C GLU A 21 -4.01 7.13 2.93
N ILE A 22 -4.87 7.59 3.85
CA ILE A 22 -4.54 7.64 5.28
C ILE A 22 -4.39 6.23 5.89
N VAL A 23 -5.24 5.29 5.51
CA VAL A 23 -5.19 3.90 5.98
C VAL A 23 -3.92 3.19 5.49
N PRO A 24 -3.60 3.17 4.18
CA PRO A 24 -2.34 2.55 3.72
C PRO A 24 -1.11 3.27 4.27
N PHE A 25 -1.15 4.59 4.49
CA PHE A 25 -0.04 5.29 5.13
C PHE A 25 0.17 4.82 6.58
N ARG A 26 -0.91 4.69 7.36
CA ARG A 26 -0.82 4.17 8.74
C ARG A 26 -0.30 2.73 8.77
N GLU A 27 -0.73 1.88 7.85
CA GLU A 27 -0.19 0.52 7.68
C GLU A 27 1.32 0.54 7.37
N ALA A 28 1.77 1.46 6.50
CA ALA A 28 3.20 1.60 6.19
C ALA A 28 4.02 2.02 7.42
N LEU A 29 3.50 2.92 8.27
CA LEU A 29 4.15 3.29 9.53
C LEU A 29 4.17 2.13 10.53
N ILE A 30 3.07 1.38 10.69
CA ILE A 30 3.03 0.19 11.56
C ILE A 30 4.12 -0.80 11.14
N ASN A 31 4.30 -1.01 9.83
CA ASN A 31 5.35 -1.88 9.31
C ASN A 31 6.77 -1.31 9.52
N VAL A 32 6.94 0.01 9.48
CA VAL A 32 8.23 0.66 9.81
C VAL A 32 8.59 0.45 11.28
N GLU A 33 7.66 0.66 12.22
CA GLU A 33 7.89 0.40 13.63
C GLU A 33 8.23 -1.09 13.87
N LYS A 34 7.39 -1.98 13.35
CA LYS A 34 7.51 -3.44 13.53
C LYS A 34 8.85 -3.98 13.05
N HIS A 35 9.35 -3.45 11.92
CA HIS A 35 10.59 -3.91 11.29
C HIS A 35 11.75 -2.94 11.47
N TRP A 36 11.67 -2.01 12.44
CA TRP A 36 12.66 -0.94 12.62
C TRP A 36 14.12 -1.44 12.67
N GLN A 37 14.36 -2.52 13.41
CA GLN A 37 15.70 -3.12 13.53
C GLN A 37 16.17 -3.80 12.24
N GLU A 38 15.25 -4.22 11.38
CA GLU A 38 15.53 -4.94 10.15
C GLU A 38 15.72 -3.99 8.94
N ILE A 39 15.18 -2.77 9.00
CA ILE A 39 15.30 -1.76 7.93
C ILE A 39 16.63 -0.99 7.94
N GLY A 40 17.48 -1.25 8.93
CA GLY A 40 18.86 -0.74 8.98
C GLY A 40 18.99 0.72 9.43
N ILE A 41 18.00 1.27 10.13
CA ILE A 41 18.07 2.60 10.73
C ILE A 41 18.70 2.47 12.12
N GLN A 42 19.66 3.34 12.44
CA GLN A 42 20.34 3.33 13.72
C GLN A 42 19.45 3.86 14.85
N GLY A 43 19.57 3.26 16.04
CA GLY A 43 18.83 3.68 17.24
C GLY A 43 17.51 2.96 17.43
N ASN A 44 16.74 3.40 18.42
CA ASN A 44 15.40 2.88 18.68
C ASN A 44 14.36 3.60 17.80
N CYS A 45 13.25 2.92 17.52
CA CYS A 45 12.13 3.54 16.83
C CYS A 45 11.64 4.75 17.66
N PRO A 46 11.49 5.95 17.06
CA PRO A 46 11.11 7.14 17.81
C PRO A 46 9.61 7.20 18.15
N TYR A 47 8.80 6.31 17.60
CA TYR A 47 7.37 6.23 17.85
C TYR A 47 6.95 4.77 18.06
N HIS A 48 5.89 4.58 18.83
CA HIS A 48 5.30 3.29 19.12
C HIS A 48 3.78 3.36 19.11
N PHE A 49 3.12 2.50 18.34
CA PHE A 49 1.67 2.39 18.33
C PHE A 49 1.17 1.65 19.58
N MET A 50 0.13 2.22 20.19
CA MET A 50 -0.58 1.58 21.28
C MET A 50 -1.50 0.47 20.76
N GLU A 51 -1.82 -0.49 21.62
CA GLU A 51 -2.72 -1.60 21.25
C GLU A 51 -4.09 -1.11 20.77
N GLU A 52 -4.61 -0.03 21.37
CA GLU A 52 -5.87 0.60 20.95
C GLU A 52 -5.77 1.21 19.55
N GLU A 53 -4.64 1.82 19.20
CA GLU A 53 -4.40 2.39 17.87
C GLU A 53 -4.30 1.32 16.79
N LEU A 54 -3.64 0.20 17.11
CA LEU A 54 -3.55 -0.97 16.24
C LEU A 54 -4.93 -1.61 16.02
N LYS A 55 -5.76 -1.71 17.07
CA LYS A 55 -7.14 -2.20 16.96
C LYS A 55 -8.02 -1.28 16.11
N GLY A 56 -7.92 0.03 16.33
CA GLY A 56 -8.64 1.02 15.52
C GLY A 56 -8.24 0.92 14.04
N HIS A 57 -6.93 0.85 13.76
CA HIS A 57 -6.44 0.65 12.41
C HIS A 57 -6.94 -0.64 11.77
N ALA A 58 -6.94 -1.77 12.49
CA ALA A 58 -7.45 -3.04 11.96
C ALA A 58 -8.94 -2.97 11.58
N ALA A 59 -9.75 -2.23 12.34
CA ALA A 59 -11.15 -1.99 12.00
C ALA A 59 -11.29 -1.07 10.77
N ASP A 60 -10.49 0.00 10.69
CA ASP A 60 -10.49 0.92 9.55
C ASP A 60 -9.99 0.22 8.27
N ALA A 61 -9.05 -0.72 8.40
CA ALA A 61 -8.43 -1.45 7.29
C ALA A 61 -9.26 -2.64 6.77
N GLU A 62 -10.34 -3.04 7.45
CA GLU A 62 -11.14 -4.20 7.05
C GLU A 62 -11.67 -4.09 5.61
N GLY A 63 -12.12 -2.89 5.20
CA GLY A 63 -12.52 -2.60 3.82
C GLY A 63 -11.37 -2.31 2.84
N TRP A 64 -10.15 -2.12 3.36
CA TRP A 64 -8.96 -1.84 2.55
C TRP A 64 -8.17 -3.07 2.17
N ASN A 65 -8.33 -4.19 2.88
CA ASN A 65 -7.62 -5.42 2.58
C ASN A 65 -7.85 -5.89 1.14
N GLU A 66 -9.10 -5.83 0.65
CA GLU A 66 -9.44 -6.19 -0.74
C GLU A 66 -8.80 -5.24 -1.76
N VAL A 67 -8.77 -3.93 -1.45
CA VAL A 67 -8.14 -2.90 -2.29
C VAL A 67 -6.63 -3.10 -2.32
N GLN A 68 -6.03 -3.44 -1.19
CA GLN A 68 -4.60 -3.70 -1.08
C GLN A 68 -4.18 -4.99 -1.78
N ASP A 69 -4.94 -6.07 -1.62
CA ASP A 69 -4.75 -7.33 -2.35
C ASP A 69 -4.85 -7.12 -3.86
N PHE A 70 -5.80 -6.29 -4.31
CA PHE A 70 -5.90 -5.89 -5.71
C PHE A 70 -4.64 -5.17 -6.18
N PHE A 71 -4.17 -4.14 -5.46
CA PHE A 71 -2.97 -3.39 -5.85
C PHE A 71 -1.70 -4.25 -5.80
N ASP A 72 -1.58 -5.16 -4.84
CA ASP A 72 -0.46 -6.11 -4.76
C ASP A 72 -0.48 -7.09 -5.95
N SER A 73 -1.67 -7.50 -6.41
CA SER A 73 -1.82 -8.40 -7.57
C SER A 73 -1.37 -7.76 -8.89
N ILE A 74 -1.42 -6.43 -8.99
CA ILE A 74 -1.00 -5.67 -10.18
C ILE A 74 0.34 -4.96 -9.97
N GLU A 75 1.05 -5.25 -8.87
CA GLU A 75 2.33 -4.62 -8.58
C GLU A 75 3.34 -4.93 -9.69
N GLY A 76 3.85 -3.88 -10.34
CA GLY A 76 4.76 -3.97 -11.49
C GLY A 76 4.08 -3.79 -12.85
N LEU A 77 2.75 -3.87 -12.90
CA LEU A 77 1.96 -3.52 -14.09
C LEU A 77 1.53 -2.05 -14.05
N VAL A 78 0.91 -1.63 -12.95
CA VAL A 78 0.45 -0.25 -12.73
C VAL A 78 0.71 0.12 -11.27
N LYS A 79 1.20 1.33 -11.04
CA LYS A 79 1.35 1.91 -9.71
C LYS A 79 -0.01 2.33 -9.15
N ARG A 80 -0.10 2.48 -7.83
CA ARG A 80 -1.34 2.84 -7.14
C ARG A 80 -1.95 4.17 -7.61
N ASP A 81 -1.10 5.12 -8.03
CA ASP A 81 -1.48 6.41 -8.62
C ASP A 81 -1.96 6.32 -10.07
N GLY A 82 -2.07 5.11 -10.63
CA GLY A 82 -2.47 4.86 -12.03
C GLY A 82 -1.33 4.97 -13.04
N TRP A 83 -0.11 5.23 -12.59
CA TRP A 83 1.04 5.36 -13.51
C TRP A 83 1.60 4.00 -13.95
N THR A 84 2.01 3.90 -15.22
CA THR A 84 2.67 2.71 -15.78
C THR A 84 3.80 3.11 -16.73
N HIS A 85 4.79 2.23 -16.94
CA HIS A 85 5.83 2.46 -17.93
C HIS A 85 5.26 2.32 -19.35
N PRO A 86 5.82 3.02 -20.37
CA PRO A 86 5.40 2.82 -21.76
C PRO A 86 5.49 1.36 -22.22
N GLU A 87 6.49 0.62 -21.73
CA GLU A 87 6.70 -0.80 -22.03
C GLU A 87 5.63 -1.72 -21.43
N THR A 88 5.00 -1.29 -20.33
CA THR A 88 3.95 -2.04 -19.63
C THR A 88 2.54 -1.51 -19.95
N PHE A 89 2.43 -0.44 -20.76
CA PHE A 89 1.17 0.24 -21.03
C PHE A 89 0.14 -0.67 -21.72
N ASP A 90 0.53 -1.39 -22.77
CA ASP A 90 -0.41 -2.26 -23.51
C ASP A 90 -0.95 -3.38 -22.60
N ALA A 91 -0.07 -4.00 -21.81
CA ALA A 91 -0.46 -5.03 -20.85
C ALA A 91 -1.38 -4.48 -19.74
N ALA A 92 -1.12 -3.26 -19.26
CA ALA A 92 -1.98 -2.58 -18.31
C ALA A 92 -3.35 -2.27 -18.93
N PHE A 93 -3.37 -1.73 -20.14
CA PHE A 93 -4.59 -1.41 -20.86
C PHE A 93 -5.46 -2.65 -21.10
N ASP A 94 -4.85 -3.76 -21.53
CA ASP A 94 -5.55 -5.04 -21.72
C ASP A 94 -6.12 -5.60 -20.42
N PHE A 95 -5.35 -5.52 -19.33
CA PHE A 95 -5.82 -5.94 -18.00
C PHE A 95 -7.07 -5.16 -17.60
N PHE A 96 -7.01 -3.82 -17.60
CA PHE A 96 -8.13 -2.98 -17.17
C PHE A 96 -9.33 -3.03 -18.13
N SER A 97 -9.10 -3.16 -19.43
CA SER A 97 -10.17 -3.29 -20.44
C SER A 97 -10.94 -4.61 -20.32
N ASN A 98 -10.26 -5.69 -19.94
CA ASN A 98 -10.88 -7.01 -19.77
C ASN A 98 -11.48 -7.20 -18.37
N SER A 99 -10.94 -6.55 -17.34
CA SER A 99 -11.50 -6.53 -15.98
C SER A 99 -12.83 -5.75 -15.90
N GLY A 100 -13.02 -4.72 -16.73
CA GLY A 100 -14.27 -3.96 -16.81
C GLY A 100 -15.50 -4.78 -17.24
N ASN A 101 -15.31 -5.89 -17.96
CA ASN A 101 -16.41 -6.76 -18.45
C ASN A 101 -17.05 -7.65 -17.37
N GLN A 102 -16.47 -7.74 -16.17
CA GLN A 102 -17.07 -8.48 -15.05
C GLN A 102 -17.98 -7.60 -14.16
N VAL A 103 -17.74 -6.28 -14.12
CA VAL A 103 -18.54 -5.35 -13.28
C VAL A 103 -19.87 -4.98 -13.96
N SER A 104 -19.99 -5.11 -15.29
CA SER A 104 -21.22 -4.82 -16.04
C SER A 104 -22.26 -5.96 -16.05
N ARG A 105 -22.05 -7.02 -15.26
CA ARG A 105 -22.91 -8.22 -15.19
C ARG A 105 -23.44 -8.55 -13.78
N ALA A 106 -23.45 -7.58 -12.88
CA ALA A 106 -24.18 -7.65 -11.61
C ALA A 106 -25.48 -6.85 -11.70
#